data_AF-A0A256YXQ4-F1
#
_entry.id   AF-A0A256YXQ4-F1
#
_cell.length_a   1.000
_cell.length_b   1.000
_cell.length_c   1.000
_cell.angle_alpha   90.00
_cell.angle_beta   90.00
_cell.angle_gamma   90.00
#
_symmetry.space_group_name_H-M   'P 1'
#
loop_
_entity.id
_entity.type
_entity.pdbx_description
1 polymer ?
#
loop_
_entity_poly.entity_id
_entity_poly.type
_entity_poly.pdbx_seq_one_letter_code
_entity_poly.pdbx_strand_id
1 'polypeptide(L)'
;MVESKYVLYGLIAGVISGAIQGTYAFLITLPRADEVINEAVNITHMLGINVSEYKDIIYLAIYLTPVLTAVFMLILGAIFGALFEFLSKRLRTYPALITTLGIMALILAVPNVAVGSYGKALSNLLGVAIYGAVLTVLVIRGLKVRCEVYG
;
A
#
# COMPACT_ATOMS: atom_id res chain seq x y z
N MET A 1 29.43 2.06 2.19
CA MET A 1 28.01 1.73 2.00
C MET A 1 27.27 3.01 1.71
N VAL A 2 26.85 3.24 0.46
CA VAL A 2 26.19 4.48 0.06
C VAL A 2 24.75 4.42 0.57
N GLU A 3 24.40 5.26 1.54
CA GLU A 3 23.02 5.46 1.96
C GLU A 3 22.19 5.90 0.75
N SER A 4 21.36 4.99 0.22
CA SER A 4 20.42 5.35 -0.83
C SER A 4 19.31 6.21 -0.24
N LYS A 5 19.45 7.53 -0.39
CA LYS A 5 18.44 8.51 0.02
C LYS A 5 17.07 8.20 -0.60
N TYR A 6 17.04 7.63 -1.80
CA TYR A 6 15.82 7.28 -2.50
C TYR A 6 15.15 6.00 -1.97
N VAL A 7 15.92 5.04 -1.48
CA VAL A 7 15.37 3.88 -0.73
C VAL A 7 14.73 4.36 0.57
N LEU A 8 15.39 5.29 1.29
CA LEU A 8 14.80 5.88 2.50
C LEU A 8 13.51 6.66 2.18
N TYR A 9 13.47 7.43 1.10
CA TYR A 9 12.26 8.14 0.68
C TYR A 9 11.14 7.18 0.28
N GLY A 10 11.48 6.08 -0.41
CA GLY A 10 10.54 5.01 -0.72
C GLY A 10 10.00 4.33 0.55
N LEU A 11 10.85 4.10 1.56
CA LEU A 11 10.43 3.54 2.84
C LEU A 11 9.43 4.46 3.56
N ILE A 12 9.73 5.76 3.66
CA ILE A 12 8.85 6.75 4.30
C ILE A 12 7.53 6.85 3.55
N ALA A 13 7.56 6.91 2.22
CA ALA A 13 6.38 6.93 1.38
C ALA A 13 5.55 5.63 1.53
N GLY A 14 6.20 4.48 1.66
CA GLY A 14 5.58 3.19 1.92
C GLY A 14 4.87 3.15 3.26
N VAL A 15 5.50 3.61 4.34
CA VAL A 15 4.89 3.65 5.69
C VAL A 15 3.67 4.56 5.70
N ILE A 16 3.76 5.77 5.14
CA ILE A 16 2.64 6.72 5.13
C ILE A 16 1.49 6.18 4.26
N SER A 17 1.80 5.64 3.09
CA SER A 17 0.79 5.01 2.22
C SER A 17 0.11 3.83 2.89
N GLY A 18 0.89 2.92 3.50
CA GLY A 18 0.38 1.75 4.19
C GLY A 18 -0.47 2.08 5.41
N ALA A 19 -0.11 3.10 6.19
CA ALA A 19 -0.90 3.55 7.33
C ALA A 19 -2.26 4.11 6.88
N ILE A 20 -2.28 4.98 5.86
CA ILE A 20 -3.53 5.58 5.35
C ILE A 20 -4.39 4.51 4.67
N GLN A 21 -3.79 3.64 3.85
CA GLN A 21 -4.50 2.57 3.17
C GLN A 21 -5.04 1.53 4.16
N GLY A 22 -4.24 1.12 5.15
CA GLY A 22 -4.65 0.19 6.20
C GLY A 22 -5.79 0.75 7.04
N THR A 23 -5.73 2.04 7.40
CA THR A 23 -6.81 2.72 8.13
C THR A 23 -8.08 2.81 7.28
N TYR A 24 -7.96 3.15 6.00
CA TYR A 24 -9.10 3.18 5.07
C TYR A 24 -9.75 1.81 4.91
N ALA A 25 -8.94 0.76 4.74
CA ALA A 25 -9.42 -0.62 4.67
C ALA A 25 -10.17 -1.01 5.95
N PHE A 26 -9.57 -0.74 7.11
CA PHE A 26 -10.16 -1.00 8.41
C PHE A 26 -11.51 -0.28 8.61
N LEU A 27 -11.60 1.01 8.28
CA LEU A 27 -12.84 1.78 8.42
C LEU A 27 -13.97 1.29 7.52
N ILE A 28 -13.66 0.66 6.40
CA ILE A 28 -14.67 0.10 5.48
C ILE A 28 -15.04 -1.34 5.85
N THR A 29 -14.08 -2.14 6.32
CA THR A 29 -14.33 -3.54 6.68
C THR A 29 -14.96 -3.68 8.05
N LEU A 30 -14.66 -2.81 9.01
CA LEU A 30 -15.22 -2.86 10.36
C LEU A 30 -16.76 -2.80 10.41
N PRO A 31 -17.44 -1.83 9.75
CA PRO A 31 -18.92 -1.79 9.76
C PRO A 31 -19.56 -2.93 8.98
N ARG A 32 -18.82 -3.58 8.06
CA ARG A 32 -19.27 -4.76 7.31
C ARG A 32 -18.84 -6.07 7.96
N ALA A 33 -18.12 -6.03 9.08
CA ALA A 33 -17.62 -7.22 9.75
C ALA A 33 -18.78 -8.10 10.21
N ASP A 34 -19.82 -7.49 10.78
CA ASP A 34 -21.02 -8.22 11.21
C ASP A 34 -21.79 -8.82 10.03
N GLU A 35 -21.88 -8.13 8.89
CA GLU A 35 -22.49 -8.67 7.67
C GLU A 35 -21.70 -9.86 7.12
N VAL A 36 -20.38 -9.74 7.01
CA VAL A 36 -19.49 -10.81 6.52
C VAL A 36 -19.49 -12.00 7.48
N ILE A 37 -19.53 -11.77 8.79
CA ILE A 37 -19.63 -12.83 9.79
C ILE A 37 -21.00 -13.51 9.70
N ASN A 38 -22.09 -12.75 9.58
CA ASN A 38 -23.42 -13.33 9.44
C ASN A 38 -23.56 -14.13 8.14
N GLU A 39 -23.00 -13.65 7.03
CA GLU A 39 -22.96 -14.36 5.75
C GLU A 39 -22.12 -15.64 5.84
N ALA A 40 -20.94 -15.57 6.48
CA ALA A 40 -20.09 -16.72 6.73
C ALA A 40 -20.78 -17.75 7.64
N VAL A 41 -21.47 -17.31 8.70
CA VAL A 41 -22.29 -18.15 9.59
C VAL A 41 -23.41 -18.81 8.79
N ASN A 42 -24.10 -18.08 7.90
CA ASN A 42 -25.20 -18.63 7.12
C ASN A 42 -24.74 -19.71 6.13
N ILE A 43 -23.60 -19.50 5.46
CA ILE A 43 -22.99 -20.46 4.54
C ILE A 43 -22.48 -21.70 5.29
N THR A 44 -21.90 -21.51 6.49
CA THR A 44 -21.34 -22.62 7.28
C THR A 44 -22.38 -23.39 8.07
N HIS A 45 -23.51 -22.75 8.41
CA HIS A 45 -24.69 -23.43 8.93
C HIS A 45 -25.27 -24.43 7.91
N MET A 46 -25.15 -24.16 6.59
CA MET A 46 -25.50 -25.12 5.55
C MET A 46 -24.52 -26.32 5.46
N LEU A 47 -23.30 -26.18 6.01
CA LEU A 47 -22.25 -27.21 6.02
C LEU A 47 -22.12 -27.93 7.38
N GLY A 48 -22.96 -27.60 8.37
CA GLY A 48 -22.94 -28.21 9.71
C GLY A 48 -21.75 -27.79 10.59
N ILE A 49 -21.04 -26.72 10.23
CA ILE A 49 -19.86 -26.22 10.96
C ILE A 49 -20.30 -25.04 11.84
N ASN A 50 -20.05 -25.13 13.15
CA ASN A 50 -20.41 -24.09 14.11
C ASN A 50 -19.35 -22.97 14.11
N VAL A 51 -19.54 -21.94 13.27
CA VAL A 51 -18.58 -20.83 13.09
C VAL A 51 -18.64 -19.78 14.20
N SER A 52 -19.59 -19.93 15.13
CA SER A 52 -19.70 -19.12 16.36
C SER A 52 -18.37 -19.00 17.11
N GLU A 53 -17.60 -20.09 17.21
CA GLU A 53 -16.30 -20.12 17.92
C GLU A 53 -15.16 -19.39 17.19
N TYR A 54 -15.31 -19.12 15.88
CA TYR A 54 -14.29 -18.45 15.08
C TYR A 54 -14.52 -16.93 14.94
N LYS A 55 -15.62 -16.42 15.51
CA LYS A 55 -15.98 -15.00 15.45
C LYS A 55 -14.84 -14.10 15.96
N ASP A 56 -14.25 -14.46 17.10
CA ASP A 56 -13.15 -13.71 17.70
C ASP A 56 -11.87 -13.77 16.86
N ILE A 57 -11.62 -14.88 16.17
CA ILE A 57 -10.48 -15.05 15.26
C ILE A 57 -10.66 -14.16 14.02
N ILE A 58 -11.89 -14.06 13.50
CA ILE A 58 -12.22 -13.18 12.37
C ILE A 58 -12.05 -11.71 12.76
N TYR A 59 -12.54 -11.32 13.94
CA TYR A 59 -12.33 -9.99 14.47
C TYR A 59 -10.84 -9.67 14.65
N LEU A 60 -10.07 -10.59 15.22
CA LEU A 60 -8.62 -10.43 15.36
C LEU A 60 -7.94 -10.22 14.01
N ALA A 61 -8.32 -10.98 12.99
CA ALA A 61 -7.79 -10.82 11.63
C ALA A 61 -8.12 -9.44 11.03
N ILE A 62 -9.33 -8.94 11.25
CA ILE A 62 -9.74 -7.59 10.82
C ILE A 62 -8.92 -6.52 11.55
N TYR A 63 -8.71 -6.65 12.86
CA TYR A 63 -7.87 -5.74 13.64
C TYR A 63 -6.39 -5.75 13.21
N LEU A 64 -5.88 -6.91 12.77
CA LEU A 64 -4.48 -7.04 12.32
C LEU A 64 -4.26 -6.55 10.88
N THR A 65 -5.34 -6.42 10.10
CA THR A 65 -5.31 -5.96 8.70
C THR A 65 -4.54 -4.64 8.51
N PRO A 66 -4.80 -3.55 9.25
CA PRO A 66 -4.05 -2.29 9.08
C PRO A 66 -2.54 -2.46 9.33
N VAL A 67 -2.16 -3.27 10.32
CA VAL A 67 -0.75 -3.53 10.66
C VAL A 67 -0.07 -4.30 9.54
N LEU A 68 -0.69 -5.37 9.05
CA LEU A 68 -0.17 -6.15 7.94
C LEU A 68 -0.01 -5.29 6.68
N THR A 69 -1.01 -4.46 6.38
CA THR A 69 -0.99 -3.58 5.20
C THR A 69 0.17 -2.58 5.28
N ALA A 70 0.42 -2.03 6.47
CA ALA A 70 1.56 -1.14 6.71
C ALA A 70 2.91 -1.84 6.51
N VAL A 71 3.07 -3.07 7.02
CA VAL A 71 4.30 -3.86 6.85
C VAL A 71 4.55 -4.20 5.38
N PHE A 72 3.51 -4.64 4.65
CA PHE A 72 3.63 -4.93 3.22
C PHE A 72 4.01 -3.68 2.42
N MET A 73 3.38 -2.55 2.69
CA MET A 73 3.70 -1.29 2.01
C MET A 73 5.08 -0.73 2.38
N LEU A 74 5.59 -1.02 3.57
CA LEU A 74 6.97 -0.69 3.95
C LEU A 74 7.97 -1.45 3.05
N ILE A 75 7.78 -2.76 2.88
CA ILE A 75 8.64 -3.60 2.03
C ILE A 75 8.55 -3.16 0.58
N LEU A 76 7.33 -2.97 0.07
CA LEU A 76 7.11 -2.48 -1.30
C LEU A 76 7.72 -1.09 -1.49
N GLY A 77 7.56 -0.19 -0.53
CA GLY A 77 8.13 1.15 -0.57
C GLY A 77 9.65 1.14 -0.69
N ALA A 78 10.34 0.25 0.02
CA ALA A 78 11.79 0.08 -0.12
C ALA A 78 12.18 -0.41 -1.53
N ILE A 79 11.46 -1.40 -2.06
CA ILE A 79 11.70 -1.96 -3.41
C ILE A 79 11.46 -0.89 -4.48
N PHE A 80 10.34 -0.17 -4.42
CA PHE A 80 10.02 0.89 -5.37
C PHE A 80 10.92 2.12 -5.21
N GLY A 81 11.41 2.41 -4.00
CA GLY A 81 12.44 3.42 -3.76
C GLY A 81 13.76 3.07 -4.45
N ALA A 82 14.19 1.80 -4.38
CA ALA A 82 15.36 1.29 -5.10
C ALA A 82 15.15 1.32 -6.63
N LEU A 83 13.95 0.93 -7.09
CA LEU A 83 13.59 1.00 -8.51
C LEU A 83 13.62 2.45 -9.01
N PHE A 84 13.08 3.39 -8.24
CA PHE A 84 13.15 4.82 -8.55
C PHE A 84 14.59 5.32 -8.61
N GLU A 85 15.45 4.91 -7.68
CA GLU A 85 16.88 5.28 -7.74
C GLU A 85 17.52 4.79 -9.04
N PHE A 86 17.32 3.51 -9.38
CA PHE A 86 17.86 2.91 -10.60
C PHE A 86 17.36 3.64 -11.85
N LEU A 87 16.06 3.89 -11.93
CA LEU A 87 15.44 4.64 -13.02
C LEU A 87 15.93 6.07 -13.07
N SER A 88 16.08 6.77 -11.94
CA SER A 88 16.51 8.18 -11.88
C SER A 88 17.95 8.38 -12.35
N LYS A 89 18.79 7.35 -12.26
CA LYS A 89 20.16 7.36 -12.79
C LYS A 89 20.19 7.20 -14.32
N ARG A 90 19.16 6.57 -14.89
CA ARG A 90 19.10 6.21 -16.32
C ARG A 90 18.14 7.10 -17.12
N LEU A 91 17.09 7.56 -16.48
CA LEU A 91 16.02 8.41 -16.95
C LEU A 91 16.00 9.63 -16.02
N ARG A 92 15.81 10.84 -16.54
CA ARG A 92 15.66 12.05 -15.70
C ARG A 92 14.64 11.80 -14.56
N THR A 93 14.71 12.60 -13.49
CA THR A 93 13.90 12.40 -12.27
C THR A 93 12.39 12.25 -12.53
N TYR A 94 11.82 13.07 -13.42
CA TYR A 94 10.39 13.02 -13.75
C TYR A 94 9.95 11.73 -14.46
N PRO A 95 10.56 11.30 -15.59
CA PRO A 95 10.20 10.03 -16.21
C PRO A 95 10.47 8.83 -15.30
N ALA A 96 11.48 8.88 -14.43
CA ALA A 96 11.71 7.84 -13.42
C ALA A 96 10.55 7.73 -12.42
N LEU A 97 9.99 8.87 -11.97
CA LEU A 97 8.86 8.90 -11.04
C LEU A 97 7.61 8.28 -11.67
N ILE A 98 7.26 8.70 -12.90
CA ILE A 98 6.08 8.21 -13.62
C ILE A 98 6.20 6.70 -13.89
N THR A 99 7.36 6.24 -14.34
CA THR A 99 7.58 4.81 -14.60
C THR A 99 7.51 3.97 -13.33
N THR A 100 8.08 4.44 -12.22
CA THR A 100 8.00 3.73 -10.93
C THR A 100 6.56 3.62 -10.45
N LEU A 101 5.79 4.71 -10.51
CA LEU A 101 4.37 4.71 -10.13
C LEU A 101 3.52 3.86 -11.07
N GLY A 102 3.81 3.87 -12.38
CA GLY A 102 3.14 3.03 -13.36
C GLY A 102 3.36 1.53 -13.08
N ILE A 103 4.59 1.13 -12.80
CA ILE A 103 4.91 -0.27 -12.46
C ILE A 103 4.21 -0.67 -11.16
N MET A 104 4.23 0.20 -10.14
CA MET A 104 3.54 -0.06 -8.87
C MET A 104 2.03 -0.20 -9.06
N ALA A 105 1.41 0.67 -9.85
CA ALA A 105 -0.01 0.58 -10.19
C ALA A 105 -0.35 -0.71 -10.94
N LEU A 106 0.48 -1.12 -11.90
CA LEU A 106 0.27 -2.36 -12.64
C LEU A 106 0.31 -3.58 -11.71
N ILE A 107 1.34 -3.68 -10.87
CA ILE A 107 1.51 -4.82 -9.95
C ILE A 107 0.36 -4.90 -8.94
N LEU A 108 -0.11 -3.76 -8.43
CA LEU A 108 -1.13 -3.73 -7.37
C LEU A 108 -2.57 -3.70 -7.89
N ALA A 109 -2.85 -3.15 -9.07
CA ALA A 109 -4.22 -3.02 -9.56
C ALA A 109 -4.62 -4.15 -10.52
N VAL A 110 -3.74 -4.56 -11.45
CA VAL A 110 -4.09 -5.50 -12.53
C VAL A 110 -4.54 -6.86 -12.00
N PRO A 111 -3.86 -7.50 -11.01
CA PRO A 111 -4.32 -8.78 -10.49
C PRO A 111 -5.72 -8.70 -9.86
N ASN A 112 -6.02 -7.59 -9.17
CA ASN A 112 -7.33 -7.40 -8.54
C ASN A 112 -8.44 -7.20 -9.57
N VAL A 113 -8.15 -6.48 -10.67
CA VAL A 113 -9.11 -6.32 -11.78
C VAL A 113 -9.34 -7.66 -12.48
N ALA A 114 -8.29 -8.45 -12.70
CA ALA A 114 -8.39 -9.76 -13.35
C ALA A 114 -9.27 -10.76 -12.56
N VAL A 115 -9.27 -10.66 -11.24
CA VAL A 115 -10.10 -11.50 -10.34
C VAL A 115 -11.47 -10.86 -10.04
N GLY A 116 -11.80 -9.71 -10.66
CA GLY A 116 -13.09 -9.02 -10.47
C GLY A 116 -13.23 -8.25 -9.15
N SER A 117 -12.13 -8.07 -8.40
CA SER A 117 -12.12 -7.38 -7.10
C SER A 117 -11.88 -5.86 -7.27
N TYR A 118 -12.87 -5.16 -7.83
CA TYR A 118 -12.75 -3.73 -8.14
C TYR A 118 -12.56 -2.83 -6.90
N GLY A 119 -13.19 -3.17 -5.76
CA GLY A 119 -13.02 -2.43 -4.51
C GLY A 119 -11.58 -2.47 -4.00
N LYS A 120 -10.92 -3.63 -4.13
CA LYS A 120 -9.52 -3.81 -3.75
C LYS A 120 -8.57 -3.13 -4.73
N ALA A 121 -8.89 -3.16 -6.03
CA ALA A 121 -8.16 -2.42 -7.05
C ALA A 121 -8.16 -0.90 -6.77
N LEU A 122 -9.33 -0.33 -6.42
CA LEU A 122 -9.46 1.08 -6.05
C LEU A 122 -8.67 1.42 -4.79
N SER A 123 -8.76 0.60 -3.74
CA SER A 123 -7.96 0.78 -2.52
C SER A 123 -6.46 0.78 -2.82
N ASN A 124 -5.99 -0.11 -3.69
CA ASN A 124 -4.60 -0.18 -4.12
C ASN A 124 -4.17 1.04 -4.92
N LEU A 125 -5.00 1.55 -5.82
CA LEU A 125 -4.72 2.78 -6.56
C LEU A 125 -4.63 4.01 -5.65
N LEU A 126 -5.47 4.08 -4.61
CA LEU A 126 -5.35 5.12 -3.57
C LEU A 126 -4.00 5.04 -2.85
N GLY A 127 -3.57 3.83 -2.47
CA GLY A 127 -2.25 3.59 -1.88
C GLY A 127 -1.11 4.06 -2.80
N VAL A 128 -1.19 3.77 -4.10
CA VAL A 128 -0.21 4.23 -5.10
C VAL A 128 -0.21 5.76 -5.24
N ALA A 129 -1.38 6.39 -5.25
CA ALA A 129 -1.49 7.85 -5.34
C ALA A 129 -0.86 8.55 -4.12
N ILE A 130 -1.13 8.05 -2.91
CA ILE A 130 -0.54 8.56 -1.67
C ILE A 130 0.98 8.35 -1.68
N TYR A 131 1.44 7.15 -2.04
CA TYR A 131 2.86 6.84 -2.16
C TYR A 131 3.55 7.82 -3.13
N GLY A 132 2.97 8.04 -4.31
CA GLY A 132 3.49 8.97 -5.31
C GLY A 132 3.51 10.41 -4.84
N ALA A 133 2.47 10.88 -4.14
CA ALA A 133 2.44 12.23 -3.58
C ALA A 133 3.57 12.43 -2.54
N VAL A 134 3.72 11.50 -1.60
CA VAL A 134 4.76 11.56 -0.57
C VAL A 134 6.16 11.48 -1.18
N LEU A 135 6.38 10.52 -2.09
CA LEU A 135 7.67 10.37 -2.76
C LEU A 135 8.03 11.63 -3.56
N THR A 136 7.07 12.24 -4.26
CA THR A 136 7.29 13.48 -5.01
C THR A 136 7.69 14.63 -4.09
N VAL A 137 7.01 14.80 -2.95
CA VAL A 137 7.35 15.83 -1.95
C VAL A 137 8.75 15.62 -1.39
N LEU A 138 9.13 14.38 -1.06
CA LEU A 138 10.45 14.05 -0.53
C LEU A 138 11.56 14.27 -1.57
N VAL A 139 11.31 13.91 -2.83
CA VAL A 139 12.25 14.13 -3.93
C VAL A 139 12.44 15.63 -4.19
N ILE A 140 11.36 16.41 -4.24
CA ILE A 140 11.44 17.87 -4.44
C ILE A 140 12.17 18.54 -3.27
N ARG A 141 11.86 18.18 -2.02
CA ARG A 141 12.58 18.68 -0.84
C ARG A 141 14.07 18.33 -0.89
N GLY A 142 14.38 17.09 -1.25
CA GLY A 142 15.77 16.63 -1.40
C GLY A 142 16.54 17.35 -2.52
N LEU A 143 15.85 17.77 -3.58
CA LEU A 143 16.43 18.59 -4.66
C LEU A 143 16.68 20.03 -4.20
N LYS A 144 15.72 20.65 -3.48
CA LYS A 144 15.83 22.04 -3.02
C LYS A 144 17.02 22.25 -2.07
N VAL A 145 17.23 21.33 -1.13
CA VAL A 145 18.39 21.34 -0.22
C VAL A 145 19.72 21.27 -0.98
N ARG A 146 19.76 20.56 -2.13
CA ARG A 146 20.97 20.49 -2.94
C ARG A 146 21.28 21.81 -3.67
N CYS A 147 20.28 22.60 -4.04
CA CYS A 147 20.51 23.91 -4.66
C CYS A 147 20.96 24.96 -3.64
N GLU A 148 20.49 24.91 -2.39
CA GLU A 148 20.88 25.88 -1.34
C GLU A 148 22.29 25.66 -0.78
N VAL A 149 22.84 24.44 -0.87
CA VAL A 149 24.17 24.11 -0.33
C VAL A 149 25.31 24.39 -1.31
N TYR A 150 25.01 24.56 -2.60
CA TYR A 150 26.00 24.75 -3.67
C TYR A 150 25.79 26.03 -4.49
N GLY A 151 24.88 26.92 -4.07
CA GLY A 151 24.70 28.26 -4.63
C GLY A 151 25.32 29.30 -3.72
#